data_AF-A0A8S2SBB0-F1
#
_entry.id   AF-A0A8S2SBB0-F1
#
_cell.length_a   1.000
_cell.length_b   1.000
_cell.length_c   1.000
_cell.angle_alpha   90.00
_cell.angle_beta   90.00
_cell.angle_gamma   90.00
#
_symmetry.space_group_name_H-M   'P 1'
#
loop_
_entity.id
_entity.type
_entity.pdbx_description
1 polymer ?
#
loop_
_entity_poly.entity_id
_entity_poly.type
_entity_poly.pdbx_seq_one_letter_code
_entity_poly.pdbx_strand_id
1 'polypeptide(L)'
;LYTWSIANKTQFPKDSQIVALLLFIHSRGKGLLKLIRTGEGKTLIVGIAAAFFALCGQAVDVVSSNRDLAIEGEQNVVHFLNY
;
A
#
# COMPACT_ATOMS: atom_id res chain seq x y z
N LEU A 1 14.11 -8.38 24.07
CA LEU A 1 12.82 -9.02 24.41
C LEU A 1 11.91 -8.85 23.20
N TYR A 2 11.66 -9.91 22.43
CA TYR A 2 10.78 -9.88 21.27
C TYR A 2 9.44 -10.47 21.66
N THR A 3 8.37 -9.67 21.66
CA THR A 3 7.00 -10.15 21.78
C THR A 3 6.31 -9.98 20.42
N TRP A 4 5.51 -10.96 20.01
CA TRP A 4 4.56 -10.82 18.91
C TRP A 4 3.16 -11.00 19.49
N SER A 5 2.30 -10.00 19.31
CA SER A 5 0.88 -10.06 19.63
C SER A 5 0.09 -10.21 18.33
N ILE A 6 -0.78 -11.21 18.28
CA ILE A 6 -1.73 -11.46 17.17
C ILE A 6 -2.99 -10.55 17.31
N ALA A 7 -2.96 -9.53 18.17
CA ALA A 7 -4.12 -8.69 18.47
C ALA A 7 -3.79 -7.19 18.37
N ASN A 8 -3.75 -6.68 17.14
CA ASN A 8 -4.18 -5.33 16.70
C ASN A 8 -3.59 -5.05 15.31
N LYS A 9 -4.39 -5.24 14.26
CA LYS A 9 -3.99 -4.95 12.88
C LYS A 9 -4.18 -3.48 12.48
N THR A 10 -4.20 -2.54 13.42
CA THR A 10 -3.95 -1.13 13.13
C THR A 10 -2.44 -0.89 13.09
N GLN A 11 -1.77 -1.47 12.10
CA GLN A 11 -0.36 -1.17 11.84
C GLN A 11 -0.27 0.20 11.18
N PHE A 12 0.13 1.20 11.95
CA PHE A 12 0.56 2.48 11.39
C PHE A 12 1.73 2.25 10.44
N PRO A 13 1.77 2.93 9.27
CA PRO A 13 2.90 2.82 8.36
C PRO A 13 4.20 3.22 9.08
N LYS A 14 5.26 2.43 8.88
CA LYS A 14 6.61 2.79 9.34
C LYS A 14 7.11 4.02 8.58
N ASP A 15 8.03 4.78 9.16
CA ASP A 15 8.62 5.97 8.51
C ASP A 15 9.15 5.70 7.10
N SER A 16 9.80 4.55 6.89
CA SER A 16 10.28 4.14 5.56
C SER A 16 9.15 3.92 4.55
N GLN A 17 7.99 3.45 5.00
CA GLN A 17 6.79 3.27 4.17
C GLN A 17 6.14 4.62 3.86
N ILE A 18 6.14 5.56 4.80
CA ILE A 18 5.65 6.94 4.60
C ILE A 18 6.54 7.66 3.58
N VAL A 19 7.86 7.64 3.76
CA VAL A 19 8.81 8.20 2.79
C VAL A 19 8.65 7.50 1.44
N ALA A 20 8.41 6.19 1.45
CA ALA A 20 8.20 5.44 0.23
C ALA A 20 6.98 5.93 -0.55
N LEU A 21 5.86 6.13 0.16
CA LEU A 21 4.60 6.64 -0.34
C LEU A 21 4.71 8.08 -0.86
N LEU A 22 5.33 8.98 -0.10
CA LEU A 22 5.49 10.39 -0.49
C LEU A 22 6.26 10.52 -1.82
N LEU A 23 7.35 9.76 -1.96
CA LEU A 23 8.11 9.71 -3.21
C LEU A 23 7.28 9.15 -4.37
N PHE A 24 6.41 8.18 -4.10
CA PHE A 24 5.53 7.59 -5.11
C PHE A 24 4.48 8.62 -5.59
N ILE A 25 3.82 9.32 -4.66
CA ILE A 25 2.84 10.38 -4.96
C ILE A 25 3.48 11.55 -5.70
N HIS A 26 4.65 12.00 -5.24
CA HIS A 26 5.39 13.11 -5.87
C HIS A 26 5.79 12.80 -7.32
N SER A 27 6.02 11.53 -7.63
CA SER A 27 6.45 11.09 -8.96
C SER A 27 5.30 10.87 -9.94
N ARG A 28 4.12 11.46 -9.66
CA ARG A 28 2.93 11.41 -10.52
C ARG A 28 3.30 11.68 -11.99
N GLY A 29 2.89 10.78 -12.88
CA GLY A 29 3.07 10.91 -14.33
C GLY A 29 4.46 10.51 -14.87
N LYS A 30 5.43 10.16 -14.03
CA LYS A 30 6.79 9.80 -14.48
C LYS A 30 7.13 8.31 -14.43
N GLY A 31 6.17 7.43 -14.11
CA GLY A 31 6.39 5.98 -14.06
C GLY A 31 7.54 5.60 -13.11
N LEU A 32 7.30 5.58 -11.81
CA LEU A 32 8.36 5.27 -10.84
C LEU A 32 8.42 3.76 -10.55
N LEU A 33 9.56 3.12 -10.84
CA LEU A 33 9.84 1.77 -10.39
C LEU A 33 10.54 1.82 -9.03
N LYS A 34 9.87 1.34 -7.97
CA LYS A 34 10.43 1.35 -6.61
C LYS A 34 10.77 -0.05 -6.12
N LEU A 35 12.06 -0.32 -5.93
CA LEU A 35 12.51 -1.53 -5.26
C LEU A 35 12.32 -1.40 -3.75
N ILE A 36 11.19 -1.87 -3.27
CA ILE A 36 10.96 -2.20 -1.85
C ILE A 36 11.37 -3.67 -1.66
N ARG A 37 11.85 -4.13 -0.50
CA ARG A 37 12.18 -5.55 -0.29
C ARG A 37 10.96 -6.35 0.17
N THR A 38 11.00 -7.67 0.01
CA THR A 38 9.98 -8.58 0.56
C THR A 38 9.93 -8.41 2.08
N GLY A 39 8.72 -8.36 2.67
CA GLY A 39 8.56 -8.13 4.11
C GLY A 39 8.59 -6.66 4.56
N GLU A 40 8.89 -5.70 3.67
CA GLU A 40 8.86 -4.27 4.00
C GLU A 40 7.46 -3.63 3.89
N GLY A 41 6.44 -4.41 3.56
CA GLY A 41 5.04 -3.96 3.51
C GLY A 41 4.68 -3.17 2.23
N LYS A 42 5.16 -3.63 1.07
CA LYS A 42 4.77 -3.12 -0.26
C LYS A 42 3.26 -2.97 -0.42
N THR A 43 2.50 -3.97 0.02
CA THR A 43 1.05 -4.02 -0.10
C THR A 43 0.39 -2.82 0.58
N LEU A 44 0.88 -2.42 1.76
CA LEU A 44 0.38 -1.26 2.47
C LEU A 44 0.66 0.05 1.71
N ILE A 45 1.89 0.22 1.21
CA ILE A 45 2.28 1.42 0.45
C ILE A 45 1.43 1.56 -0.83
N VAL A 46 1.32 0.48 -1.60
CA VAL A 46 0.54 0.46 -2.85
C VAL A 46 -0.95 0.67 -2.57
N GLY A 47 -1.48 0.05 -1.51
CA GLY A 47 -2.88 0.21 -1.12
C GLY A 47 -3.24 1.65 -0.75
N ILE A 48 -2.40 2.31 0.05
CA ILE A 48 -2.61 3.73 0.41
C ILE A 48 -2.48 4.63 -0.83
N ALA A 49 -1.50 4.37 -1.70
CA ALA A 49 -1.34 5.14 -2.94
C ALA A 49 -2.56 5.00 -3.86
N ALA A 50 -3.08 3.78 -4.01
CA ALA A 50 -4.26 3.50 -4.82
C ALA A 50 -5.50 4.20 -4.25
N ALA A 51 -5.73 4.10 -2.94
CA ALA A 51 -6.83 4.80 -2.29
C ALA A 51 -6.72 6.32 -2.43
N PHE A 52 -5.53 6.89 -2.23
CA PHE A 52 -5.30 8.33 -2.40
C PHE A 52 -5.63 8.81 -3.82
N PHE A 53 -5.17 8.09 -4.85
CA PHE A 53 -5.45 8.45 -6.23
C PHE A 53 -6.93 8.24 -6.62
N ALA A 54 -7.57 7.20 -6.10
CA ALA A 54 -9.02 7.00 -6.24
C ALA A 54 -9.82 8.15 -5.63
N LEU A 55 -9.46 8.58 -4.42
CA LEU A 55 -10.06 9.75 -3.76
C LEU A 55 -9.81 11.07 -4.52
N CYS A 56 -8.73 11.14 -5.30
CA CYS A 56 -8.49 12.26 -6.24
C CYS A 56 -9.31 12.16 -7.54
N GLY A 57 -10.23 11.21 -7.66
CA GLY A 57 -11.05 10.99 -8.85
C GLY A 57 -10.32 10.30 -10.00
N GLN A 58 -9.19 9.63 -9.74
CA GLN A 58 -8.44 8.90 -10.76
C GLN A 58 -8.79 7.41 -10.73
N ALA A 59 -8.98 6.80 -11.90
CA ALA A 59 -9.00 5.35 -12.00
C ALA A 59 -7.60 4.79 -11.74
N VAL A 60 -7.50 3.76 -10.91
CA VAL A 60 -6.22 3.14 -10.52
C VAL A 60 -6.31 1.63 -10.72
N ASP A 61 -5.38 1.09 -11.49
CA ASP A 61 -5.20 -0.36 -11.65
C ASP A 61 -4.02 -0.83 -10.79
N VAL A 62 -4.28 -1.78 -9.88
CA VAL A 62 -3.24 -2.44 -9.10
C VAL A 62 -3.05 -3.86 -9.63
N VAL A 63 -1.90 -4.11 -10.28
CA VAL A 63 -1.58 -5.42 -10.86
C VAL A 63 -0.70 -6.21 -9.89
N SER A 64 -1.09 -7.46 -9.62
CA SER A 64 -0.32 -8.40 -8.78
C SER A 64 0.15 -9.60 -9.59
N SER A 65 1.13 -10.34 -9.09
CA SER A 65 1.73 -11.50 -9.78
C SER A 65 0.84 -12.74 -9.79
N ASN A 66 -0.14 -12.84 -8.88
CA ASN A 66 -1.09 -13.93 -8.84
C ASN A 66 -2.47 -13.48 -8.32
N ARG A 67 -3.46 -14.37 -8.47
CA ARG A 67 -4.86 -14.10 -8.13
C ARG A 67 -5.07 -13.86 -6.64
N ASP A 68 -4.47 -14.69 -5.78
CA ASP A 68 -4.69 -14.61 -4.34
C ASP A 68 -4.17 -13.29 -3.76
N LEU A 69 -3.00 -12.83 -4.21
CA LEU A 69 -2.43 -11.53 -3.84
C LEU A 69 -3.26 -10.36 -4.39
N ALA A 70 -3.91 -10.51 -5.54
CA ALA A 70 -4.80 -9.49 -6.08
C ALA A 70 -6.05 -9.33 -5.20
N ILE A 71 -6.69 -10.45 -4.81
CA ILE A 71 -7.85 -10.47 -3.91
C ILE A 71 -7.48 -9.88 -2.54
N GLU A 72 -6.34 -10.29 -1.98
CA GLU A 72 -5.87 -9.74 -0.71
C GLU A 72 -5.60 -8.22 -0.80
N GLY A 73 -5.00 -7.76 -1.89
CA GLY A 73 -4.77 -6.34 -2.15
C GLY A 73 -6.06 -5.53 -2.23
N GLU A 74 -7.06 -6.03 -2.95
CA GLU A 74 -8.37 -5.39 -3.08
C GLU A 74 -9.06 -5.22 -1.72
N GLN A 75 -9.12 -6.29 -0.91
CA GLN A 75 -9.73 -6.23 0.41
C GLN A 75 -9.08 -5.19 1.33
N ASN A 76 -7.75 -5.08 1.27
CA ASN A 76 -7.01 -4.08 2.05
C ASN A 76 -7.32 -2.63 1.61
N VAL A 77 -7.45 -2.39 0.30
CA VAL A 77 -7.79 -1.06 -0.24
C VAL A 77 -9.23 -0.68 0.11
N VAL A 78 -10.18 -1.59 -0.08
CA VAL A 78 -11.58 -1.35 0.24
C VAL A 78 -11.75 -1.06 1.74
N HIS A 79 -11.06 -1.81 2.60
CA HIS A 79 -11.07 -1.53 4.03
C HIS A 79 -10.56 -0.11 4.35
N PHE A 80 -9.52 0.36 3.67
CA PHE A 80 -9.00 1.72 3.86
C PHE A 80 -9.98 2.81 3.39
N LEU A 81 -10.72 2.58 2.30
CA LEU A 81 -11.70 3.55 1.77
C LEU A 81 -12.99 3.66 2.61
N ASN A 82 -13.29 2.65 3.42
CA ASN A 82 -14.49 2.60 4.27
C ASN A 82 -14.28 3.20 5.68
N TYR A 83 -13.09 3.74 5.97
CA TYR A 83 -12.77 4.52 7.18
C TYR A 83 -12.85 6.01 6.90
#